data_AF-A0A1B6J9R0-F1
#
_entry.id   AF-A0A1B6J9R0-F1
#
_cell.length_a   1.000
_cell.length_b   1.000
_cell.length_c   1.000
_cell.angle_alpha   90.00
_cell.angle_beta   90.00
_cell.angle_gamma   90.00
#
_symmetry.space_group_name_H-M   'P 1'
#
loop_
_entity.id
_entity.type
_entity.pdbx_description
1 polymer ?
#
loop_
_entity_poly.entity_id
_entity_poly.type
_entity_poly.pdbx_seq_one_letter_code
_entity_poly.pdbx_strand_id
1 'polypeptide(L)'
;QLLKDFIDPQPSQWALQHKFISRTQQEHESVSEFSVALKKMTINCNFNCGCGKSVADLFLKLQFIRGLKDIDIRTKLLQDREKHTYQDIVNIASAIELAKAE
;
A
#
# COMPACT_ATOMS: atom_id res chain seq x y z
N GLN A 1 -10.21 -8.05 31.67
CA GLN A 1 -10.59 -7.68 30.30
C GLN A 1 -10.93 -6.18 30.15
N LEU A 2 -11.78 -5.59 31.00
CA LEU A 2 -12.27 -4.20 30.90
C LEU A 2 -11.22 -3.06 30.84
N LEU A 3 -10.03 -3.21 31.46
CA LEU A 3 -9.03 -2.15 31.52
C LEU A 3 -8.28 -1.91 30.19
N LYS A 4 -8.09 -2.96 29.37
CA LYS A 4 -7.37 -2.82 28.09
C LYS A 4 -8.16 -2.02 27.08
N ASP A 5 -9.47 -2.27 26.98
CA ASP A 5 -10.34 -1.60 26.02
C ASP A 5 -10.56 -0.11 26.34
N PHE A 6 -10.34 0.29 27.59
CA PHE A 6 -10.45 1.68 28.04
C PHE A 6 -9.14 2.48 27.91
N ILE A 7 -7.99 1.80 27.98
CA ILE A 7 -6.66 2.42 27.96
C ILE A 7 -6.06 2.44 26.55
N ASP A 8 -6.34 1.41 25.74
CA ASP A 8 -5.84 1.27 24.36
C ASP A 8 -6.92 0.59 23.49
N PRO A 9 -8.01 1.32 23.15
CA PRO A 9 -9.07 0.77 22.32
C PRO A 9 -8.49 0.36 20.98
N GLN A 10 -8.64 -0.92 20.63
CA GLN A 10 -8.20 -1.41 19.32
C GLN A 10 -8.91 -0.61 18.22
N PRO A 11 -8.16 -0.04 17.26
CA PRO A 11 -8.77 0.72 16.18
C PRO A 11 -9.73 -0.16 15.40
N SER A 12 -10.89 0.39 15.04
CA SER A 12 -11.86 -0.32 14.22
C SER A 12 -11.24 -0.74 12.88
N GLN A 13 -11.78 -1.79 12.26
CA GLN A 13 -11.36 -2.19 10.91
C GLN A 13 -11.45 -1.01 9.93
N TRP A 14 -12.51 -0.20 10.03
CA TRP A 14 -12.67 1.02 9.24
C TRP A 14 -11.54 2.02 9.46
N ALA A 15 -11.11 2.25 10.71
CA ALA A 15 -10.00 3.15 11.01
C ALA A 15 -8.68 2.65 10.43
N LEU A 16 -8.41 1.34 10.50
CA LEU A 16 -7.22 0.71 9.93
C LEU A 16 -7.21 0.79 8.40
N GLN A 17 -8.34 0.45 7.76
CA GLN A 17 -8.51 0.53 6.32
C GLN A 17 -8.42 1.97 5.82
N HIS A 18 -9.04 2.92 6.52
CA HIS A 18 -8.91 4.36 6.24
C HIS A 18 -7.45 4.79 6.31
N LYS A 19 -6.74 4.45 7.39
CA LYS A 19 -5.31 4.75 7.54
C LYS A 19 -4.49 4.19 6.38
N PHE A 20 -4.80 2.97 5.92
CA PHE A 20 -4.17 2.35 4.77
C PHE A 20 -4.43 3.12 3.47
N ILE A 21 -5.68 3.45 3.14
CA ILE A 21 -6.01 4.18 1.89
C ILE A 21 -5.54 5.64 1.90
N SER A 22 -5.35 6.24 3.08
CA SER A 22 -4.80 7.59 3.23
C SER A 22 -3.28 7.63 3.13
N ARG A 23 -2.59 6.48 3.15
CA ARG A 23 -1.13 6.44 3.17
C ARG A 23 -0.54 6.76 1.79
N THR A 24 0.18 7.87 1.70
CA THR A 24 0.96 8.29 0.52
C THR A 24 2.46 8.31 0.85
N GLN A 25 3.32 8.05 -0.13
CA GLN A 25 4.78 8.10 -0.03
C GLN A 25 5.22 9.46 0.51
N GLN A 26 6.12 9.46 1.51
CA GLN A 26 6.61 10.68 2.14
C GLN A 26 7.76 11.31 1.33
N GLU A 27 8.10 12.58 1.62
CA GLU A 27 9.10 13.36 0.88
C GLU A 27 10.46 12.66 0.76
N HIS A 28 10.88 11.99 1.82
CA HIS A 28 12.19 11.33 1.95
C HIS A 28 12.07 9.80 2.06
N GLU A 29 10.94 9.25 1.62
CA GLU A 29 10.71 7.81 1.63
C GLU A 29 10.91 7.26 0.22
N SER A 30 11.81 6.29 0.08
CA SER A 30 12.01 5.57 -1.19
C SER A 30 10.79 4.74 -1.57
N VAL A 31 10.68 4.38 -2.85
CA VAL A 31 9.64 3.46 -3.34
C VAL A 31 9.65 2.14 -2.57
N SER A 32 10.84 1.62 -2.27
CA SER A 32 11.02 0.37 -1.52
C SER A 32 10.51 0.49 -0.08
N GLU A 33 10.89 1.54 0.64
CA GLU A 33 10.43 1.79 2.02
C GLU A 33 8.91 1.95 2.07
N PHE A 34 8.36 2.71 1.13
CA PHE A 34 6.92 2.90 0.99
C PHE A 34 6.19 1.57 0.77
N SER A 35 6.72 0.70 -0.08
CA SER A 35 6.15 -0.64 -0.34
C SER A 35 6.11 -1.50 0.92
N VAL A 36 7.17 -1.46 1.73
CA VAL A 36 7.27 -2.22 2.99
C VAL A 36 6.30 -1.65 4.04
N ALA A 37 6.20 -0.32 4.13
CA ALA A 37 5.26 0.34 5.03
C ALA A 37 3.81 -0.07 4.72
N LEU A 38 3.41 -0.02 3.44
CA LEU A 38 2.08 -0.44 3.01
C LEU A 38 1.81 -1.92 3.29
N LYS A 39 2.76 -2.82 2.96
CA LYS A 39 2.64 -4.26 3.25
C LYS A 39 2.37 -4.53 4.73
N LYS A 40 3.06 -3.83 5.63
CA LYS A 40 2.84 -3.96 7.09
C LYS A 40 1.44 -3.52 7.51
N MET A 41 0.91 -2.47 6.91
CA MET A 41 -0.44 -1.95 7.25
C MET A 41 -1.56 -2.90 6.82
N THR A 42 -1.38 -3.64 5.72
CA THR A 42 -2.38 -4.61 5.23
C THR A 42 -2.69 -5.74 6.20
N ILE A 43 -1.74 -6.12 7.07
CA ILE A 43 -1.86 -7.28 7.99
C ILE A 43 -3.11 -7.17 8.88
N ASN A 44 -3.42 -5.97 9.35
CA ASN A 44 -4.51 -5.75 10.31
C ASN A 44 -5.82 -5.28 9.65
N CYS A 45 -5.82 -5.04 8.34
CA CYS A 45 -6.97 -4.45 7.63
C CYS A 45 -8.08 -5.45 7.30
N ASN A 46 -7.82 -6.76 7.39
CA ASN A 46 -8.79 -7.82 7.11
C ASN A 46 -9.51 -7.66 5.76
N PHE A 47 -8.77 -7.34 4.69
CA PHE A 47 -9.31 -7.22 3.34
C PHE A 47 -9.72 -8.60 2.78
N ASN A 48 -10.94 -9.03 3.07
CA ASN A 48 -11.50 -10.30 2.63
C ASN A 48 -12.81 -10.08 1.85
N CYS A 49 -13.07 -10.90 0.82
CA CYS A 49 -14.38 -10.95 0.17
C CYS A 49 -15.43 -11.53 1.12
N GLY A 50 -16.72 -11.36 0.80
CA GLY A 50 -17.82 -12.08 1.47
C GLY A 50 -17.69 -13.63 1.37
N CYS A 51 -16.83 -14.12 0.49
CA CYS A 51 -16.45 -15.52 0.33
C CYS A 51 -15.29 -15.99 1.24
N GLY A 52 -14.74 -15.13 2.11
CA GLY A 52 -13.65 -15.45 3.04
C GLY A 52 -12.24 -15.45 2.44
N LYS A 53 -12.08 -15.30 1.11
CA LYS A 53 -10.77 -15.17 0.46
C LYS A 53 -10.19 -13.76 0.65
N SER A 54 -8.88 -13.68 0.90
CA SER A 54 -8.17 -12.42 0.96
C SER A 54 -8.12 -11.73 -0.39
N VAL A 55 -8.43 -10.44 -0.39
CA VAL A 55 -8.28 -9.50 -1.51
C VAL A 55 -7.23 -8.44 -1.19
N ALA A 56 -6.41 -8.66 -0.16
CA ALA A 56 -5.39 -7.71 0.29
C ALA A 56 -4.40 -7.32 -0.82
N ASP A 57 -4.00 -8.26 -1.69
CA ASP A 57 -3.10 -8.00 -2.82
C ASP A 57 -3.67 -6.97 -3.81
N LEU A 58 -4.98 -7.03 -4.07
CA LEU A 58 -5.67 -6.06 -4.93
C LEU A 58 -5.59 -4.65 -4.35
N PHE A 59 -5.94 -4.50 -3.07
CA PHE A 59 -5.87 -3.22 -2.37
C PHE A 59 -4.43 -2.71 -2.25
N LEU A 60 -3.48 -3.61 -2.00
CA LEU A 60 -2.06 -3.29 -1.89
C LEU A 60 -1.50 -2.71 -3.19
N LYS A 61 -1.80 -3.33 -4.34
CA LYS A 61 -1.42 -2.82 -5.66
C LYS A 61 -2.03 -1.45 -5.95
N LEU A 62 -3.34 -1.33 -5.77
CA LEU A 62 -4.05 -0.07 -6.04
C LEU A 62 -3.56 1.06 -5.15
N GLN A 63 -3.38 0.80 -3.85
CA GLN A 63 -2.92 1.81 -2.92
C GLN A 63 -1.46 2.20 -3.14
N PHE A 64 -0.61 1.25 -3.51
CA PHE A 64 0.78 1.56 -3.88
C PHE A 64 0.81 2.51 -5.07
N ILE A 65 0.13 2.18 -6.18
CA ILE A 65 0.08 3.05 -7.36
C ILE A 65 -0.52 4.41 -7.01
N ARG A 66 -1.64 4.44 -6.28
CA ARG A 66 -2.30 5.70 -5.88
C ARG A 66 -1.39 6.56 -5.00
N GLY A 67 -0.68 5.94 -4.07
CA GLY A 67 0.06 6.62 -3.02
C GLY A 67 1.49 7.00 -3.38
N LEU A 68 2.04 6.54 -4.51
CA LEU A 68 3.33 6.98 -5.02
C LEU A 68 3.36 8.51 -5.18
N LYS A 69 4.47 9.13 -4.78
CA LYS A 69 4.64 10.58 -4.86
C LYS A 69 4.96 11.02 -6.29
N ASP A 70 5.84 10.28 -6.96
CA ASP A 70 6.29 10.59 -8.31
C ASP A 70 5.17 10.37 -9.34
N ILE A 71 4.77 11.45 -10.00
CA ILE A 71 3.65 11.45 -10.96
C ILE A 71 4.01 10.67 -12.23
N ASP A 72 5.27 10.67 -12.66
CA ASP A 72 5.67 9.97 -13.88
C ASP A 72 5.72 8.46 -13.65
N ILE A 73 6.23 8.02 -12.49
CA ILE A 73 6.18 6.60 -12.10
C ILE A 73 4.72 6.14 -12.07
N ARG A 74 3.83 6.92 -11.44
CA ARG A 74 2.39 6.61 -11.41
C ARG A 74 1.79 6.51 -12.79
N THR A 75 2.06 7.50 -13.64
CA THR A 75 1.53 7.56 -15.01
C THR A 75 1.99 6.34 -15.80
N LYS A 76 3.26 5.97 -15.69
CA LYS A 76 3.83 4.81 -16.37
C LYS A 76 3.16 3.51 -15.94
N LEU A 77 2.97 3.32 -14.63
CA LEU A 77 2.28 2.14 -14.08
C LEU A 77 0.80 2.08 -14.50
N LEU A 78 0.13 3.22 -14.59
CA LEU A 78 -1.28 3.30 -15.02
C LEU A 78 -1.48 3.05 -16.52
N GLN A 79 -0.45 3.28 -17.33
CA GLN A 79 -0.46 2.99 -18.77
C GLN A 79 -0.16 1.51 -19.08
N ASP A 80 0.37 0.77 -18.11
CA ASP A 80 0.69 -0.63 -18.25
C ASP A 80 -0.59 -1.47 -18.43
N ARG A 81 -0.59 -2.35 -19.44
CA ARG A 81 -1.73 -3.21 -19.78
C ARG A 81 -1.53 -4.65 -19.30
N GLU A 82 -0.35 -4.97 -18.79
CA GLU A 82 -0.03 -6.31 -18.33
C GLU A 82 -0.53 -6.56 -16.91
N LYS A 83 -0.81 -7.84 -16.62
CA LYS A 83 -1.25 -8.27 -15.29
C LYS A 83 -0.02 -8.57 -14.44
N HIS A 84 0.46 -7.56 -13.74
CA HIS A 84 1.63 -7.68 -12.86
C HIS A 84 1.31 -8.21 -11.46
N THR A 85 2.27 -8.92 -10.86
CA THR A 85 2.26 -9.17 -9.42
C THR A 85 2.60 -7.88 -8.66
N TYR A 86 2.35 -7.85 -7.36
CA TYR A 86 2.71 -6.68 -6.57
C TYR A 86 4.22 -6.42 -6.59
N GLN A 87 5.02 -7.49 -6.57
CA GLN A 87 6.48 -7.36 -6.59
C GLN A 87 6.98 -6.79 -7.92
N ASP A 88 6.37 -7.17 -9.05
CA ASP A 88 6.73 -6.63 -10.36
C ASP A 88 6.47 -5.12 -10.43
N ILE A 89 5.30 -4.67 -9.93
CA ILE A 89 4.95 -3.24 -9.87
C ILE A 89 5.97 -2.46 -9.02
N VAL A 90 6.39 -3.01 -7.88
CA VAL A 90 7.41 -2.40 -7.01
C VAL A 90 8.77 -2.34 -7.69
N ASN A 91 9.16 -3.41 -8.40
CA ASN A 91 10.42 -3.47 -9.12
C ASN A 91 10.48 -2.43 -10.26
N ILE A 92 9.39 -2.32 -11.05
CA ILE A 92 9.26 -1.31 -12.11
C ILE A 92 9.38 0.09 -11.52
N ALA A 93 8.63 0.37 -10.44
CA ALA A 93 8.66 1.68 -9.79
C ALA A 93 10.07 2.02 -9.24
N SER A 94 10.73 1.06 -8.61
CA SER A 94 12.07 1.23 -8.04
C SER A 94 13.12 1.46 -9.13
N ALA A 95 13.01 0.77 -10.27
CA ALA A 95 13.90 0.97 -11.41
C ALA A 95 13.77 2.39 -12.01
N ILE A 96 12.54 2.91 -12.11
CA ILE A 96 12.31 4.29 -12.58
C ILE A 96 12.83 5.32 -11.56
N GLU A 97 12.61 5.08 -10.26
CA GLU A 97 13.13 5.95 -9.18
C GLU A 97 14.67 6.03 -9.26
N LEU A 98 15.35 4.90 -9.40
CA LEU A 98 16.81 4.84 -9.54
C LEU A 98 17.30 5.58 -10.79
N ALA A 99 16.68 5.35 -11.95
CA ALA A 99 17.05 6.00 -13.20
C ALA A 99 16.85 7.53 -13.20
N LYS A 100 16.02 8.06 -12.30
CA LYS A 100 15.81 9.50 -12.09
C LYS A 100 16.80 10.13 -11.12
N ALA A 101 17.46 9.32 -10.29
CA ALA A 101 18.45 9.76 -9.33
C ALA A 101 19.86 9.88 -9.93
N GLU A 102 20.08 9.27 -11.11
CA GLU A 102 21.26 9.43 -11.97
C GLU A 102 21.18 10.70 -12.82
#